data_AF-G5A7W7-F1
#
_entry.id   AF-G5A7W7-F1
#
_cell.length_a   1.000
_cell.length_b   1.000
_cell.length_c   1.000
_cell.angle_alpha   90.00
_cell.angle_beta   90.00
_cell.angle_gamma   90.00
#
_symmetry.space_group_name_H-M   'P 1'
#
loop_
_entity.id
_entity.type
_entity.pdbx_description
1 polymer ?
#
loop_
_entity_poly.entity_id
_entity_poly.type
_entity_poly.pdbx_seq_one_letter_code
_entity_poly.pdbx_strand_id
1 'polypeptide(L)'
;AIRLEAVLSQRWLSKNKSPADAFKLFGLQADDALLSNPALNSWVKYLDDFNTKNPNEKTTMLKTFKTYYGDEELYKLLKAAKEVDTTKKMATDLQTAQVAYWLATKQ
;
A
#
# COMPACT_ATOMS: atom_id res chain seq x y z
N ALA A 1 6.93 -21.47 2.56
CA ALA A 1 7.55 -20.16 2.82
C ALA A 1 6.80 -19.30 3.86
N ILE A 2 5.49 -19.47 4.06
CA ILE A 2 4.61 -18.63 4.93
C ILE A 2 5.19 -18.34 6.33
N ARG A 3 5.89 -19.29 6.96
CA ARG A 3 6.42 -19.13 8.33
C ARG A 3 7.55 -18.11 8.42
N LEU A 4 8.41 -17.97 7.40
CA LEU A 4 9.54 -17.04 7.44
C LEU A 4 9.07 -15.59 7.25
N GLU A 5 8.19 -15.35 6.27
CA GLU A 5 7.60 -14.03 6.04
C GLU A 5 6.84 -13.54 7.27
N ALA A 6 6.03 -14.39 7.89
CA ALA A 6 5.30 -14.04 9.11
C ALA A 6 6.24 -13.66 10.27
N VAL A 7 7.34 -14.39 10.44
CA VAL A 7 8.34 -14.10 11.49
C VAL A 7 9.05 -12.77 11.22
N LEU A 8 9.42 -12.49 9.96
CA LEU A 8 10.04 -11.21 9.60
C LEU A 8 9.08 -10.04 9.82
N SER A 9 7.83 -10.17 9.40
CA SER A 9 6.78 -9.17 9.63
C SER A 9 6.61 -8.86 11.12
N GLN A 10 6.51 -9.88 11.96
CA GLN A 10 6.41 -9.69 13.42
C GLN A 10 7.64 -8.99 13.99
N ARG A 11 8.84 -9.33 13.51
CA ARG A 11 10.09 -8.69 13.94
C ARG A 11 10.17 -7.22 13.52
N TRP A 12 9.63 -6.87 12.36
CA TRP A 12 9.56 -5.48 11.90
C TRP A 12 8.51 -4.69 12.69
N LEU A 13 7.34 -5.28 12.97
CA LEU A 13 6.31 -4.69 13.84
C LEU A 13 6.80 -4.47 15.27
N SER A 14 7.58 -5.40 15.83
CA SER A 14 8.12 -5.24 17.19
C SER A 14 9.11 -4.08 17.29
N LYS A 15 9.81 -3.77 16.19
CA LYS A 15 10.70 -2.62 16.04
C LYS A 15 9.99 -1.34 15.56
N ASN A 16 8.67 -1.37 15.47
CA ASN A 16 7.84 -0.28 14.98
C ASN A 16 8.26 0.28 13.61
N LYS A 17 8.71 -0.59 12.70
CA LYS A 17 9.05 -0.15 11.34
C LYS A 17 7.79 0.37 10.64
N SER A 18 7.89 1.56 10.06
CA SER A 18 6.76 2.17 9.35
C SER A 18 6.31 1.29 8.17
N PRO A 19 5.03 1.33 7.76
CA PRO A 19 4.59 0.66 6.55
C PRO A 19 5.37 1.12 5.30
N ALA A 20 5.81 2.38 5.24
CA ALA A 20 6.65 2.87 4.15
C ALA A 20 8.03 2.18 4.09
N ASP A 21 8.68 1.96 5.24
CA ASP A 21 9.94 1.22 5.30
C ASP A 21 9.74 -0.27 5.01
N ALA A 22 8.67 -0.84 5.56
CA ALA A 22 8.32 -2.24 5.35
C ALA A 22 8.05 -2.53 3.86
N PHE A 23 7.46 -1.59 3.12
CA PHE A 23 7.21 -1.71 1.68
C PHE A 23 8.44 -2.20 0.90
N LYS A 24 9.59 -1.55 1.13
CA LYS A 24 10.87 -1.95 0.52
C LYS A 24 11.39 -3.29 1.03
N LEU A 25 11.14 -3.63 2.31
CA LEU A 25 11.56 -4.90 2.91
C LEU A 25 10.77 -6.11 2.37
N PHE A 26 9.55 -5.89 1.88
CA PHE A 26 8.81 -6.89 1.11
C PHE A 26 9.28 -6.99 -0.36
N GLY A 27 10.33 -6.25 -0.74
CA GLY A 27 10.83 -6.22 -2.11
C GLY A 27 9.88 -5.49 -3.07
N LEU A 28 8.94 -4.69 -2.56
CA LEU A 28 8.02 -3.92 -3.39
C LEU A 28 8.72 -2.67 -3.93
N GLN A 29 8.45 -2.39 -5.19
CA GLN A 29 8.95 -1.23 -5.90
C GLN A 29 7.76 -0.44 -6.45
N ALA A 30 8.01 0.85 -6.67
CA ALA A 30 7.02 1.72 -7.28
C ALA A 30 7.10 1.58 -8.81
N ASP A 31 6.54 0.49 -9.34
CA ASP A 31 6.48 0.17 -10.77
C ASP A 31 5.05 -0.22 -11.21
N ASP A 32 4.88 -0.39 -12.52
CA ASP A 32 3.59 -0.72 -13.14
C ASP A 32 3.04 -2.09 -12.71
N ALA A 33 3.89 -2.98 -12.21
CA ALA A 33 3.52 -4.33 -11.80
C ALA A 33 3.10 -4.41 -10.31
N LEU A 34 3.21 -3.31 -9.55
CA LEU A 34 2.99 -3.29 -8.11
C LEU A 34 1.67 -3.95 -7.67
N LEU A 35 0.55 -3.60 -8.31
CA LEU A 35 -0.77 -4.12 -7.92
C LEU A 35 -0.93 -5.63 -8.22
N SER A 36 -0.12 -6.17 -9.13
CA SER A 36 -0.08 -7.60 -9.47
C SER A 36 0.96 -8.37 -8.66
N ASN A 37 1.81 -7.68 -7.88
CA ASN A 37 2.86 -8.32 -7.11
C ASN A 37 2.25 -9.04 -5.89
N PRO A 38 2.41 -10.37 -5.75
CA PRO A 38 1.82 -11.12 -4.65
C PRO A 38 2.33 -10.68 -3.26
N ALA A 39 3.55 -10.13 -3.17
CA ALA A 39 4.10 -9.60 -1.93
C ALA A 39 3.32 -8.38 -1.41
N LEU A 40 2.53 -7.72 -2.27
CA LEU A 40 1.69 -6.59 -1.87
C LEU A 40 0.65 -7.01 -0.83
N ASN A 41 0.07 -8.22 -0.96
CA ASN A 41 -0.91 -8.73 0.00
C ASN A 41 -0.30 -8.93 1.40
N SER A 42 0.95 -9.41 1.46
CA SER A 42 1.67 -9.55 2.73
C SER A 42 1.97 -8.19 3.35
N TRP A 43 2.31 -7.19 2.54
CA TRP A 43 2.50 -5.82 3.01
C TRP A 43 1.19 -5.13 3.45
N VAL A 44 0.07 -5.38 2.77
CA VAL A 44 -1.26 -4.89 3.20
C VAL A 44 -1.58 -5.39 4.61
N LYS A 45 -1.38 -6.69 4.85
CA LYS A 45 -1.57 -7.27 6.17
C LYS A 45 -0.66 -6.61 7.21
N TYR A 46 0.61 -6.35 6.86
CA TYR A 46 1.54 -5.63 7.73
C TYR A 46 1.03 -4.22 8.07
N LEU A 47 0.50 -3.49 7.08
CA LEU A 47 -0.10 -2.17 7.28
C LEU A 47 -1.28 -2.23 8.26
N ASP A 48 -2.17 -3.22 8.13
CA ASP A 48 -3.32 -3.39 9.03
C ASP A 48 -2.88 -3.71 10.47
N ASP A 49 -1.90 -4.61 10.62
CA ASP A 49 -1.33 -4.97 11.93
C ASP A 49 -0.62 -3.75 12.57
N PHE A 50 0.12 -2.97 11.77
CA PHE A 50 0.77 -1.74 12.22
C PHE A 50 -0.26 -0.71 12.70
N ASN A 51 -1.32 -0.48 11.92
CA ASN A 51 -2.39 0.47 12.26
C ASN A 51 -3.19 0.06 13.50
N THR A 52 -3.35 -1.25 13.71
CA THR A 52 -3.99 -1.81 14.90
C THR A 52 -3.14 -1.58 16.15
N LYS A 53 -1.83 -1.80 16.04
CA LYS A 53 -0.87 -1.60 17.13
C LYS A 53 -0.65 -0.11 17.44
N ASN A 54 -0.69 0.75 16.42
CA ASN A 54 -0.36 2.17 16.52
C ASN A 54 -1.57 3.05 16.14
N PRO A 55 -2.61 3.13 16.99
CA PRO A 55 -3.86 3.81 16.64
C PRO A 55 -3.68 5.32 16.39
N ASN A 56 -2.64 5.94 16.96
CA ASN A 56 -2.33 7.36 16.81
C ASN A 56 -1.41 7.68 15.61
N GLU A 57 -0.82 6.66 14.98
CA GLU A 57 0.13 6.81 13.87
C GLU A 57 -0.38 6.13 12.59
N LYS A 58 -1.70 5.95 12.49
CA LYS A 58 -2.30 5.25 11.36
C LYS A 58 -1.91 5.89 10.04
N THR A 59 -1.66 5.03 9.06
CA THR A 59 -1.41 5.42 7.68
C THR A 59 -2.26 4.58 6.74
N THR A 60 -2.26 4.92 5.46
CA THR A 60 -3.05 4.22 4.44
C THR A 60 -2.14 3.73 3.32
N MET A 61 -2.64 2.74 2.57
CA MET A 61 -2.01 2.32 1.32
C MET A 61 -1.85 3.51 0.37
N LEU A 62 -2.91 4.30 0.20
CA LEU A 62 -2.90 5.49 -0.64
C LEU A 62 -1.80 6.48 -0.24
N LYS A 63 -1.62 6.76 1.05
CA LYS A 63 -0.57 7.67 1.53
C LYS A 63 0.83 7.13 1.20
N THR A 64 1.04 5.83 1.38
CA THR A 64 2.34 5.21 1.05
C THR A 64 2.60 5.27 -0.45
N PHE A 65 1.63 4.92 -1.29
CA PHE A 65 1.79 4.94 -2.74
C PHE A 65 2.01 6.37 -3.25
N LYS A 66 1.26 7.34 -2.73
CA LYS A 66 1.46 8.75 -3.07
C LYS A 66 2.87 9.24 -2.74
N THR A 67 3.47 8.80 -1.63
CA THR A 67 4.87 9.13 -1.29
C THR A 67 5.85 8.65 -2.37
N TYR A 68 5.57 7.53 -3.03
CA TYR A 68 6.47 6.95 -4.03
C TYR A 68 6.20 7.41 -5.46
N TYR A 69 4.94 7.56 -5.85
CA TYR A 69 4.54 7.91 -7.22
C TYR A 69 4.18 9.39 -7.41
N GLY A 70 3.78 10.09 -6.35
CA GLY A 70 3.06 11.36 -6.47
C GLY A 70 1.59 11.15 -6.90
N ASP A 71 0.84 12.24 -7.01
CA ASP A 71 -0.60 12.19 -7.31
C ASP A 71 -0.89 11.76 -8.77
N GLU A 72 -0.18 12.33 -9.74
CA GLU A 72 -0.45 12.12 -11.17
C GLU A 72 -0.07 10.71 -11.65
N GLU A 73 1.15 10.27 -11.36
CA GLU A 73 1.61 8.94 -11.79
C GLU A 73 0.84 7.83 -11.07
N LEU A 74 0.48 8.03 -9.81
CA LEU A 74 -0.41 7.09 -9.11
C LEU A 74 -1.78 7.00 -9.80
N TYR A 75 -2.34 8.13 -10.23
CA TYR A 75 -3.61 8.12 -10.95
C TYR A 75 -3.51 7.35 -12.28
N LYS A 76 -2.44 7.56 -13.06
CA LYS A 76 -2.19 6.85 -14.33
C LYS A 76 -2.04 5.34 -14.11
N LEU A 77 -1.24 4.94 -13.12
CA LEU A 77 -1.06 3.55 -12.72
C LEU A 77 -2.39 2.88 -12.38
N LEU A 78 -3.19 3.50 -11.50
CA LEU A 78 -4.48 2.96 -11.08
C LEU A 78 -5.47 2.91 -12.24
N LYS A 79 -5.44 3.89 -13.14
CA LYS A 79 -6.27 3.87 -14.35
C LYS A 79 -5.93 2.67 -15.24
N ALA A 80 -4.64 2.40 -15.48
CA ALA A 80 -4.22 1.24 -16.26
C ALA A 80 -4.57 -0.09 -15.57
N ALA A 81 -4.35 -0.18 -14.25
CA ALA A 81 -4.64 -1.38 -13.47
C ALA A 81 -6.16 -1.71 -13.37
N LYS A 82 -7.06 -0.78 -13.73
CA LYS A 82 -8.50 -1.05 -13.81
C LYS A 82 -8.90 -1.85 -15.05
N GLU A 83 -8.07 -1.85 -16.08
CA GLU A 83 -8.30 -2.58 -17.33
C GLU A 83 -7.88 -4.06 -17.22
N VAL A 84 -7.21 -4.44 -16.13
CA VAL A 84 -6.77 -5.81 -15.87
C VAL A 84 -7.65 -6.43 -14.76
N ASP A 85 -8.34 -7.53 -15.07
CA ASP A 85 -9.34 -8.14 -14.18
C ASP A 85 -8.81 -8.48 -12.79
N THR A 86 -7.56 -8.95 -12.68
CA THR A 86 -6.94 -9.34 -11.41
C THR A 86 -6.66 -8.16 -10.49
N THR A 87 -6.42 -6.96 -11.03
CA THR A 87 -6.10 -5.75 -10.26
C THR A 87 -7.25 -4.76 -10.18
N LYS A 88 -8.30 -4.95 -11.00
CA LYS A 88 -9.41 -4.01 -11.20
C LYS A 88 -10.09 -3.57 -9.92
N LYS A 89 -10.38 -4.51 -9.01
CA LYS A 89 -11.03 -4.19 -7.74
C LYS A 89 -10.16 -3.26 -6.89
N MET A 90 -8.91 -3.66 -6.62
CA MET A 90 -7.99 -2.88 -5.80
C MET A 90 -7.72 -1.51 -6.41
N ALA A 91 -7.53 -1.46 -7.74
CA ALA A 91 -7.30 -0.21 -8.46
C ALA A 91 -8.50 0.75 -8.37
N THR A 92 -9.73 0.22 -8.46
CA THR A 92 -10.97 1.00 -8.30
C THR A 92 -11.12 1.55 -6.88
N ASP A 93 -10.87 0.72 -5.87
CA ASP A 93 -10.96 1.12 -4.47
C ASP A 93 -9.94 2.24 -4.14
N LEU A 94 -8.70 2.10 -4.64
CA LEU A 94 -7.65 3.10 -4.48
C LEU A 94 -7.93 4.41 -5.22
N GLN A 95 -8.43 4.35 -6.46
CA GLN A 95 -8.77 5.56 -7.22
C GLN A 95 -9.94 6.31 -6.58
N THR A 96 -10.91 5.58 -6.02
CA THR A 96 -12.01 6.17 -5.23
C THR A 96 -11.47 6.89 -3.99
N ALA A 97 -10.54 6.25 -3.25
CA ALA A 97 -9.88 6.88 -2.12
C ALA A 97 -9.05 8.12 -2.52
N GLN A 98 -8.38 8.08 -3.68
CA GLN A 98 -7.63 9.21 -4.21
C GLN A 98 -8.52 10.43 -4.48
N VAL A 99 -9.66 10.23 -5.15
CA VAL A 99 -10.63 11.30 -5.41
C VAL A 99 -11.23 11.84 -4.11
N ALA A 100 -11.63 10.96 -3.18
CA ALA A 100 -12.16 11.37 -1.89
C ALA A 100 -11.15 12.21 -1.08
N TYR A 101 -9.87 11.81 -1.12
CA TYR A 101 -8.79 12.59 -0.51
C TYR A 101 -8.67 13.98 -1.15
N TRP A 102 -8.65 14.10 -2.48
CA TRP A 102 -8.58 15.39 -3.16
C TRP A 102 -9.78 16.30 -2.85
N LEU A 103 -10.99 15.74 -2.76
CA LEU A 103 -12.19 16.50 -2.36
C LEU A 103 -12.08 17.02 -0.93
N ALA A 104 -11.50 16.25 -0.01
CA ALA A 104 -11.30 16.67 1.37
C ALA A 104 -10.15 17.69 1.53
N THR A 105 -9.14 17.67 0.65
CA THR A 105 -7.99 18.59 0.73
C THR A 105 -8.13 19.85 -0.12
N LYS A 106 -9.18 19.97 -0.95
CA LYS A 106 -9.51 21.24 -1.60
C LYS A 106 -10.10 22.20 -0.55
N GLN A 107 -9.22 23.02 0.04
CA GLN A 107 -9.53 24.34 0.59
C GLN A 107 -8.98 25.40 -0.35
#